data_AF-A0A0R1PWV0-F1
#
_entry.id   AF-A0A0R1PWV0-F1
#
_cell.length_a   1.000
_cell.length_b   1.000
_cell.length_c   1.000
_cell.angle_alpha   90.00
_cell.angle_beta   90.00
_cell.angle_gamma   90.00
#
_symmetry.space_group_name_H-M   'P 1'
#
loop_
_entity.id
_entity.type
_entity.pdbx_description
1 polymer ?
#
loop_
_entity_poly.entity_id
_entity_poly.type
_entity_poly.pdbx_seq_one_letter_code
_entity_poly.pdbx_strand_id
1 'polypeptide(L)' 'MAVPARKTSKSRKNKRRSQHKIKGPAVYWNPELGEYIVGHHVSSKGFYKGKKVN' A
#
# COMPACT_ATOMS: atom_id res chain seq x y z
N MET A 1 3.60 -24.80 29.86
CA MET A 1 3.33 -23.77 28.83
C MET A 1 4.52 -22.83 28.75
N ALA A 2 4.95 -22.42 27.55
CA ALA A 2 6.06 -21.49 27.40
C ALA A 2 5.61 -20.05 27.69
N VAL A 3 6.32 -19.35 28.58
CA VAL A 3 6.05 -17.95 28.93
C VAL A 3 7.33 -17.13 28.78
N PRO A 4 7.23 -15.84 28.40
CA PRO A 4 8.40 -14.98 28.36
C PRO A 4 8.94 -14.76 29.79
N ALA A 5 10.21 -15.10 30.01
CA ALA A 5 10.85 -14.92 31.31
C ALA A 5 11.02 -13.43 31.71
N ARG A 6 11.04 -12.50 30.73
CA ARG A 6 11.27 -11.06 30.97
C ARG A 6 10.51 -10.18 29.97
N LYS A 7 10.24 -8.94 30.37
CA LYS A 7 9.65 -7.92 29.50
C LYS A 7 10.60 -7.55 28.36
N THR A 8 10.08 -7.48 27.13
CA THR A 8 10.85 -6.97 25.98
C THR A 8 11.09 -5.46 26.13
N SER A 9 12.34 -5.02 26.05
CA SER A 9 12.69 -3.59 26.10
C SER A 9 12.04 -2.80 24.96
N LYS A 10 11.84 -1.49 25.15
CA LYS A 10 11.25 -0.60 24.13
C LYS A 10 12.08 -0.62 22.85
N SER A 11 13.42 -0.60 22.97
CA SER A 11 14.35 -0.70 21.83
C SER A 11 14.16 -1.99 21.04
N ARG A 12 14.14 -3.16 21.71
CA ARG A 12 13.94 -4.46 21.02
C ARG A 12 12.57 -4.56 20.35
N LYS A 13 11.52 -4.04 20.99
CA LYS A 13 10.17 -3.97 20.41
C LYS A 13 10.14 -3.09 19.15
N ASN A 14 10.76 -1.91 19.19
CA ASN A 14 10.75 -0.97 18.07
C ASN A 14 11.60 -1.49 16.89
N LYS A 15 12.74 -2.12 17.17
CA LYS A 15 13.54 -2.81 16.14
C LYS A 15 12.76 -3.95 15.46
N ARG A 16 12.00 -4.74 16.22
CA ARG A 16 11.11 -5.75 15.61
C ARG A 16 10.03 -5.10 14.73
N ARG A 17 9.49 -3.95 15.16
CA ARG A 17 8.44 -3.23 14.43
C ARG A 17 8.92 -2.44 13.21
N SER A 18 10.22 -2.20 13.04
CA SER A 18 10.73 -1.41 11.92
C SER A 18 10.41 -2.02 10.56
N GLN A 19 10.19 -3.34 10.50
CA GLN A 19 9.85 -4.05 9.27
C GLN A 19 8.35 -4.08 8.96
N HIS A 20 7.48 -3.64 9.87
CA HIS A 20 6.02 -3.64 9.68
C HIS A 20 5.50 -2.34 9.02
N LYS A 21 6.29 -1.72 8.15
CA LYS A 21 5.85 -0.50 7.44
C LYS A 21 4.89 -0.88 6.31
N ILE A 22 3.73 -0.24 6.26
CA ILE A 22 2.79 -0.36 5.15
C ILE A 22 3.36 0.40 3.95
N LYS A 23 3.45 -0.26 2.79
CA LYS A 23 3.84 0.37 1.53
C LYS A 23 2.60 0.98 0.87
N GLY A 24 2.69 2.25 0.47
CA GLY A 24 1.62 2.90 -0.30
C GLY A 24 1.57 2.37 -1.75
N PRO A 25 0.39 2.42 -2.41
CA PRO A 25 0.27 2.05 -3.80
C PRO A 25 1.01 3.04 -4.72
N ALA A 26 1.49 2.57 -5.87
CA ALA A 26 2.02 3.42 -6.92
C ALA A 26 0.86 4.00 -7.73
N VAL A 27 0.59 5.30 -7.54
CA VAL A 27 -0.50 6.02 -8.19
C VAL A 27 0.10 7.13 -9.07
N TYR A 28 -0.41 7.28 -10.28
CA TYR A 28 0.01 8.31 -11.21
C TYR A 28 -1.18 9.15 -11.69
N TRP A 29 -0.89 10.37 -12.10
CA TRP A 29 -1.88 11.29 -12.65
C TRP A 29 -2.13 10.94 -14.13
N ASN A 30 -3.42 10.79 -14.49
CA ASN A 30 -3.84 10.66 -15.88
C ASN A 30 -4.51 11.97 -16.36
N PRO A 31 -3.86 12.74 -17.26
CA PRO A 31 -4.40 14.00 -17.76
C PRO A 31 -5.62 13.83 -18.68
N GLU A 32 -5.77 12.69 -19.36
CA GLU A 32 -6.90 12.45 -20.28
C GLU A 32 -8.23 12.28 -19.54
N LEU A 33 -8.18 11.67 -18.36
CA LEU A 33 -9.37 11.39 -17.54
C LEU A 33 -9.52 12.37 -16.36
N GLY A 34 -8.47 13.13 -16.06
CA GLY A 34 -8.39 14.02 -14.90
C GLY A 34 -8.43 13.27 -13.56
N GLU A 35 -7.80 12.10 -13.47
CA GLU A 35 -7.85 11.24 -12.28
C GLU A 35 -6.50 10.62 -11.92
N TYR A 36 -6.37 10.22 -10.66
CA TYR A 36 -5.29 9.37 -10.19
C TYR A 36 -5.62 7.90 -10.41
N ILE A 37 -4.68 7.16 -11.02
CA ILE A 37 -4.87 5.75 -11.35
C ILE A 37 -3.69 4.90 -10.91
N VAL A 38 -3.97 3.64 -10.59
CA VAL A 38 -2.95 2.63 -10.29
C VAL A 38 -2.49 1.98 -11.59
N GLY A 39 -1.19 1.72 -11.72
CA GLY A 39 -0.61 1.02 -12.85
C GLY A 39 -1.35 -0.29 -13.15
N HIS A 40 -1.69 -0.53 -14.42
CA HIS A 40 -2.36 -1.74 -14.89
C HIS A 40 -3.77 -1.99 -14.32
N HIS A 41 -4.42 -1.00 -13.69
CA HIS A 41 -5.80 -1.10 -13.24
C HIS A 41 -6.74 -0.26 -14.12
N VAL A 42 -8.02 -0.59 -14.06
CA VAL A 42 -9.08 0.25 -14.64
C VAL A 42 -9.26 1.48 -13.76
N SER A 43 -9.40 2.66 -14.38
CA SER A 43 -9.77 3.91 -13.70
C SER A 43 -11.14 3.76 -13.01
N SER A 44 -11.38 4.57 -11.97
CA SER A 44 -12.69 4.66 -11.31
C SER A 44 -13.84 4.98 -12.28
N LYS A 45 -13.56 5.68 -13.39
CA LYS A 45 -14.52 5.97 -14.48
C LYS A 45 -14.71 4.82 -15.47
N GLY A 46 -14.06 3.67 -15.25
CA GLY A 46 -14.17 2.51 -16.13
C GLY A 46 -13.28 2.57 -17.37
N PHE A 47 -12.18 3.32 -17.36
CA PHE A 47 -11.28 3.42 -18.51
C PHE A 47 -9.96 2.68 -18.29
N TYR A 48 -9.49 1.98 -19.31
CA TYR A 48 -8.15 1.40 -19.37
C TYR A 48 -7.56 1.59 -20.77
N LYS A 49 -6.35 2.14 -20.86
CA LYS A 49 -5.67 2.43 -22.14
C LYS A 49 -6.56 3.20 -23.14
N GLY A 50 -7.28 4.22 -22.66
CA GLY A 50 -8.17 5.06 -23.48
C GLY A 50 -9.48 4.39 -23.93
N LYS A 51 -9.73 3.13 -23.56
CA LYS A 51 -10.97 2.42 -23.89
C LYS A 51 -11.85 2.31 -22.66
N LYS A 52 -13.16 2.55 -22.83
CA LYS A 52 -14.16 2.27 -21.80
C LYS A 52 -14.31 0.75 -21.68
N VAL A 53 -13.97 0.22 -20.52
CA VAL A 53 -14.19 -1.16 -20.13
C VAL A 53 -15.61 -1.22 -19.57
N ASN A 54 -16.50 -1.90 -20.29
CA ASN A 54 -17.90 -2.07 -19.92
C ASN A 54 -18.07 -3.31 -19.03
#